data_AF-A0A6J7LDA2-F1
#
_entry.id   AF-A0A6J7LDA2-F1
#
_cell.length_a   1.000
_cell.length_b   1.000
_cell.length_c   1.000
_cell.angle_alpha   90.00
_cell.angle_beta   90.00
_cell.angle_gamma   90.00
#
_symmetry.space_group_name_H-M   'P 1'
#
loop_
_entity.id
_entity.type
_entity.pdbx_description
1 polymer ?
#
loop_
_entity_poly.entity_id
_entity_poly.type
_entity_poly.pdbx_seq_one_letter_code
_entity_poly.pdbx_strand_id
1 'polypeptide(L)'
;MIALGYPGEISTDNNTKVLWGVLSTIPFLYILYVLFVELSKSLDRQPAGVAATVGRLRLLLIATWGVYPIAYLLPILGQDALDPAAFVNRQIGYTIADVLAKCVFGLTILKIAKMKSVAEGMKDDH
;
A
#
# COMPACT_ATOMS: atom_id res chain seq x y z
N MET A 1 -10.86 6.53 -1.15
CA MET A 1 -9.96 6.00 -2.18
C MET A 1 -10.69 4.95 -3.01
N ILE A 2 -10.90 3.73 -2.49
CA ILE A 2 -11.50 2.61 -3.25
C ILE A 2 -12.82 2.98 -3.93
N ALA A 3 -13.79 3.51 -3.18
CA ALA A 3 -15.09 3.90 -3.73
C ALA A 3 -15.01 4.99 -4.82
N LEU A 4 -14.02 5.90 -4.74
CA LEU A 4 -13.81 6.94 -5.75
C LEU A 4 -13.07 6.41 -6.97
N GLY A 5 -12.20 5.42 -6.81
CA GLY A 5 -11.46 4.83 -7.93
C GLY A 5 -12.34 3.94 -8.82
N TYR A 6 -13.32 3.25 -8.22
CA TYR A 6 -14.13 2.25 -8.91
C TYR A 6 -14.91 2.80 -10.13
N PRO A 7 -15.62 3.95 -10.06
CA PRO A 7 -16.29 4.52 -11.23
C PRO A 7 -15.36 4.80 -12.41
N GLY A 8 -14.13 5.20 -12.15
CA GLY A 8 -13.16 5.41 -13.22
C GLY A 8 -12.56 4.10 -13.75
N GLU A 9 -12.34 3.09 -12.90
CA GLU A 9 -11.82 1.77 -13.32
C GLU A 9 -12.73 1.11 -14.37
N ILE A 10 -14.05 1.22 -14.20
CA ILE A 10 -15.04 0.62 -15.12
C ILE A 10 -15.37 1.51 -16.32
N SER A 11 -14.90 2.75 -16.36
CA SER A 11 -15.25 3.68 -17.43
C SER A 11 -14.49 3.37 -18.71
N THR A 12 -15.13 3.61 -19.86
CA THR A 12 -14.49 3.58 -21.18
C THR A 12 -14.02 4.98 -21.63
N ASP A 13 -14.44 6.04 -20.94
CA ASP A 13 -14.07 7.43 -21.24
C ASP A 13 -12.85 7.89 -20.43
N ASN A 14 -11.83 8.41 -21.12
CA ASN A 14 -10.58 8.84 -20.49
C ASN A 14 -10.76 10.03 -19.54
N ASN A 15 -11.64 10.98 -19.85
CA ASN A 15 -11.87 12.14 -18.97
C ASN A 15 -12.46 11.70 -17.62
N THR A 16 -13.39 10.75 -17.66
CA THR A 16 -13.97 10.12 -16.48
C THR A 16 -12.92 9.37 -15.66
N LYS A 17 -12.04 8.58 -16.31
CA LYS A 17 -10.91 7.91 -15.63
C LYS A 17 -10.01 8.91 -14.90
N VAL A 18 -9.62 10.00 -15.57
CA VAL A 18 -8.73 11.00 -14.98
C VAL A 18 -9.39 11.69 -13.78
N LEU A 19 -10.65 12.12 -13.92
CA LEU A 19 -11.37 12.79 -12.83
C LEU A 19 -11.46 11.91 -11.57
N TRP A 20 -11.92 10.67 -11.73
CA TRP A 20 -12.07 9.74 -10.61
C TRP A 20 -10.72 9.27 -10.06
N GLY A 21 -9.70 9.15 -10.91
CA GLY A 21 -8.32 8.92 -10.51
C GLY A 21 -7.82 10.00 -9.56
N VAL A 22 -7.92 11.27 -9.96
CA VAL A 22 -7.51 12.42 -9.12
C VAL A 22 -8.28 12.46 -7.81
N LEU A 23 -9.61 12.28 -7.85
CA LEU A 23 -10.44 12.25 -6.64
C LEU A 23 -10.06 11.10 -5.70
N SER A 24 -9.71 9.93 -6.25
CA SER A 24 -9.24 8.77 -5.47
C SER A 24 -7.86 8.99 -4.85
N THR A 25 -6.98 9.75 -5.53
CA THR A 25 -5.64 10.08 -5.03
C THR A 25 -5.66 10.96 -3.78
N ILE A 26 -6.64 11.84 -3.61
CA ILE A 26 -6.74 12.72 -2.43
C ILE A 26 -6.73 11.92 -1.10
N PRO A 27 -7.68 10.99 -0.85
CA PRO A 27 -7.65 10.18 0.36
C PRO A 27 -6.46 9.21 0.43
N PHE A 28 -5.91 8.78 -0.72
CA PHE A 28 -4.68 7.97 -0.74
C PHE A 28 -3.49 8.74 -0.16
N LEU A 29 -3.25 9.97 -0.63
CA LEU A 29 -2.18 10.83 -0.12
C LEU A 29 -2.41 11.19 1.35
N TYR A 30 -3.65 11.40 1.77
CA TYR A 30 -3.97 11.60 3.18
C TYR A 30 -3.59 10.40 4.05
N ILE A 31 -3.90 9.17 3.62
CA ILE A 31 -3.48 7.96 4.33
C ILE A 31 -1.96 7.88 4.42
N LEU A 32 -1.24 8.15 3.33
CA LEU A 32 0.23 8.20 3.34
C LEU A 32 0.75 9.27 4.31
N TYR A 33 0.14 10.46 4.33
CA TYR A 33 0.49 11.51 5.30
C TYR A 33 0.33 11.02 6.74
N VAL A 34 -0.82 10.43 7.10
CA VAL A 34 -1.06 9.92 8.45
C VAL A 34 -0.02 8.85 8.83
N LEU A 35 0.30 7.95 7.90
CA LEU A 35 1.26 6.87 8.12
C LEU A 35 2.71 7.35 8.23
N PHE A 36 3.09 8.41 7.53
CA PHE A 36 4.47 8.91 7.56
C PHE A 36 4.69 10.02 8.59
N VAL A 37 3.68 10.81 8.90
CA VAL A 37 3.79 11.95 9.82
C VAL A 37 3.22 11.58 11.19
N GLU A 38 1.94 11.22 11.26
CA GLU A 38 1.28 10.98 12.56
C GLU A 38 1.82 9.70 13.24
N LEU A 39 2.01 8.63 12.47
CA LEU A 39 2.61 7.41 13.04
C LEU A 39 4.09 7.62 13.39
N SER A 40 4.83 8.55 12.74
CA SER A 40 6.22 8.86 13.15
C SER A 40 6.27 9.45 14.55
N LYS A 41 5.35 10.35 14.88
CA LYS A 41 5.26 10.96 16.21
C LYS A 41 5.03 9.93 17.32
N SER A 42 4.41 8.78 17.02
CA SER A 42 4.18 7.72 18.00
C SER A 42 5.36 6.75 18.17
N LEU A 43 6.38 6.83 17.30
CA LEU A 43 7.54 5.93 17.35
C LEU A 43 8.48 6.24 18.52
N ASP A 44 8.57 7.48 18.97
CA ASP A 44 9.47 7.89 20.07
C ASP A 44 9.12 7.21 21.40
N ARG A 45 7.89 6.68 21.52
CA ARG A 45 7.39 5.97 22.70
C ARG A 45 7.51 4.45 22.59
N GLN A 46 8.07 3.94 21.49
CA GLN A 46 8.15 2.49 21.25
C GLN A 46 9.46 1.90 21.79
N PRO A 47 9.45 0.61 22.17
CA PRO A 47 10.66 -0.12 22.56
C PRO A 47 11.74 -0.13 21.46
N ALA A 48 13.00 -0.37 21.88
CA ALA A 48 14.14 -0.47 20.97
C ALA A 48 13.88 -1.49 19.84
N GLY A 49 14.23 -1.14 18.59
CA GLY A 49 14.03 -2.00 17.41
C GLY A 49 12.64 -1.98 16.79
N VAL A 50 11.58 -1.61 17.55
CA VAL A 50 10.22 -1.46 17.02
C VAL A 50 10.16 -0.31 16.03
N ALA A 51 10.72 0.86 16.37
CA ALA A 51 10.72 2.03 15.50
C ALA A 51 11.39 1.78 14.14
N ALA A 52 12.54 1.10 14.13
CA ALA A 52 13.23 0.73 12.89
C ALA A 52 12.41 -0.24 12.04
N THR A 53 11.72 -1.19 12.66
CA THR A 53 10.88 -2.17 11.96
C THR A 53 9.63 -1.51 11.37
N VAL A 54 8.98 -0.60 12.11
CA VAL A 54 7.86 0.19 11.59
C VAL A 54 8.31 1.11 10.44
N GLY A 55 9.50 1.70 10.51
CA GLY A 55 10.05 2.50 9.42
C GLY A 55 10.19 1.70 8.12
N ARG A 56 10.75 0.49 8.18
CA ARG A 56 10.84 -0.43 7.03
C ARG A 56 9.46 -0.85 6.51
N LEU A 57 8.53 -1.11 7.42
CA LEU A 57 7.17 -1.48 7.06
C LEU A 57 6.45 -0.40 6.24
N ARG A 58 6.68 0.89 6.55
CA ARG A 58 6.12 2.01 5.78
C ARG A 58 6.71 2.11 4.37
N LEU A 59 8.01 1.87 4.23
CA LEU A 59 8.65 1.83 2.91
C LEU A 59 8.09 0.69 2.06
N LEU A 60 7.93 -0.50 2.65
CA LEU A 60 7.26 -1.63 1.99
C LEU A 60 5.84 -1.26 1.57
N LEU A 61 5.09 -0.56 2.42
CA LEU A 61 3.74 -0.11 2.09
C LEU A 61 3.72 0.81 0.88
N ILE A 62 4.57 1.85 0.82
CA ILE A 62 4.63 2.72 -0.36
C ILE A 62 5.00 1.92 -1.62
N ALA A 63 6.03 1.08 -1.52
CA ALA A 63 6.52 0.29 -2.66
C ALA A 63 5.42 -0.62 -3.23
N THR A 64 4.59 -1.21 -2.36
CA THR A 64 3.54 -2.14 -2.77
C THR A 64 2.25 -1.44 -3.15
N TRP A 65 1.83 -0.42 -2.42
CA TRP A 65 0.59 0.32 -2.70
C TRP A 65 0.74 1.29 -3.88
N GLY A 66 1.95 1.75 -4.17
CA GLY A 66 2.24 2.59 -5.34
C GLY A 66 1.95 1.89 -6.67
N VAL A 67 1.89 0.55 -6.68
CA VAL A 67 1.55 -0.23 -7.88
C VAL A 67 0.13 0.05 -8.36
N TYR A 68 -0.83 0.25 -7.46
CA TYR A 68 -2.24 0.47 -7.84
C TYR A 68 -2.48 1.75 -8.65
N PRO A 69 -2.05 2.95 -8.21
CA PRO A 69 -2.22 4.16 -9.01
C PRO A 69 -1.42 4.11 -10.32
N ILE A 70 -0.26 3.45 -10.36
CA ILE A 70 0.50 3.26 -11.62
C ILE A 70 -0.32 2.43 -12.60
N ALA A 71 -0.83 1.28 -12.15
CA ALA A 71 -1.61 0.39 -13.01
C ALA A 71 -2.94 1.02 -13.47
N TYR A 72 -3.55 1.85 -12.62
CA TYR A 72 -4.72 2.66 -12.97
C TYR A 72 -4.44 3.65 -14.13
N LEU A 73 -3.22 4.22 -14.18
CA LEU A 73 -2.84 5.19 -15.21
C LEU A 73 -2.47 4.54 -16.55
N LEU A 74 -2.03 3.27 -16.56
CA LEU A 74 -1.57 2.60 -17.80
C LEU A 74 -2.56 2.68 -18.98
N PRO A 75 -3.88 2.41 -18.81
CA PRO A 75 -4.85 2.55 -19.90
C PRO A 75 -5.03 3.99 -20.40
N ILE A 76 -4.80 4.98 -19.52
CA ILE A 76 -4.94 6.41 -19.86
C ILE A 76 -3.74 6.87 -20.69
N LEU A 77 -2.56 6.29 -20.45
CA LEU A 77 -1.31 6.62 -21.14
C LEU A 77 -1.17 5.93 -22.52
N GLY A 78 -2.24 5.34 -23.04
CA GLY A 78 -2.25 4.69 -24.35
C GLY A 78 -1.52 3.35 -24.40
N GLN A 79 -1.15 2.76 -23.25
CA GLN A 79 -0.80 1.34 -23.23
C GLN A 79 -2.08 0.55 -23.36
N ASP A 80 -2.28 -0.07 -24.53
CA ASP A 80 -3.51 -0.77 -24.89
C ASP A 80 -3.93 -1.72 -23.76
N ALA A 81 -5.00 -1.36 -23.06
CA ALA A 81 -5.65 -2.23 -22.08
C ALA A 81 -6.21 -3.52 -22.75
N LEU A 82 -6.20 -3.56 -24.09
CA LEU A 82 -6.60 -4.67 -24.93
C LEU A 82 -5.41 -5.55 -25.37
N ASP A 83 -4.16 -5.14 -25.12
CA ASP A 83 -3.00 -6.01 -25.34
C ASP A 83 -3.01 -7.14 -24.31
N PRO A 84 -3.15 -8.42 -24.73
CA PRO A 84 -3.14 -9.54 -23.81
C PRO A 84 -1.87 -9.61 -22.96
N ALA A 85 -0.72 -9.20 -23.49
CA ALA A 85 0.53 -9.19 -22.75
C ALA A 85 0.54 -8.12 -21.64
N ALA A 86 0.07 -6.91 -21.94
CA ALA A 86 -0.11 -5.85 -20.96
C ALA A 86 -1.10 -6.23 -19.85
N PHE A 87 -2.19 -6.93 -20.20
CA PHE A 87 -3.14 -7.45 -19.24
C PHE A 87 -2.51 -8.50 -18.31
N VAL A 88 -1.83 -9.50 -18.86
CA VAL A 88 -1.15 -10.55 -18.07
C VAL A 88 -0.10 -9.96 -17.13
N ASN A 89 0.74 -9.05 -17.64
CA ASN A 89 1.77 -8.39 -16.83
C ASN A 89 1.18 -7.57 -15.67
N ARG A 90 0.02 -6.92 -15.88
CA ARG A 90 -0.70 -6.23 -14.82
C ARG A 90 -1.14 -7.21 -13.73
N GLN A 91 -1.72 -8.35 -14.09
CA GLN A 91 -2.19 -9.34 -13.11
C GLN A 91 -1.02 -9.96 -12.32
N ILE A 92 0.11 -10.22 -12.98
CA ILE A 92 1.33 -10.65 -12.30
C ILE A 92 1.79 -9.57 -11.32
N GLY A 93 1.84 -8.31 -11.76
CA GLY A 93 2.22 -7.17 -10.93
C GLY A 93 1.32 -7.02 -9.69
N TYR A 94 0.00 -7.11 -9.87
CA TYR A 94 -0.97 -7.09 -8.77
C TYR A 94 -0.80 -8.26 -7.81
N THR A 95 -0.56 -9.46 -8.32
CA THR A 95 -0.35 -10.64 -7.49
C THR A 95 0.89 -10.48 -6.60
N ILE A 96 2.01 -10.02 -7.17
CA ILE A 96 3.23 -9.75 -6.43
C ILE A 96 2.99 -8.64 -5.39
N ALA A 97 2.38 -7.53 -5.80
CA ALA A 97 2.07 -6.41 -4.91
C ALA A 97 1.19 -6.87 -3.74
N ASP A 98 0.19 -7.70 -3.99
CA ASP A 98 -0.73 -8.23 -2.99
C ASP A 98 -0.04 -9.15 -1.98
N VAL A 99 0.79 -10.10 -2.45
CA VAL A 99 1.54 -10.99 -1.55
C VAL A 99 2.48 -10.19 -0.65
N LEU A 100 3.16 -9.18 -1.18
CA LEU A 100 4.04 -8.32 -0.40
C LEU A 100 3.26 -7.43 0.58
N ALA A 101 2.19 -6.78 0.12
CA ALA A 101 1.36 -5.87 0.91
C ALA A 101 0.53 -6.58 1.99
N LYS A 102 0.29 -7.89 1.87
CA LYS A 102 -0.55 -8.66 2.80
C LYS A 102 0.27 -9.64 3.61
N CYS A 103 0.94 -10.60 2.97
CA CYS A 103 1.65 -11.67 3.67
C CYS A 103 2.93 -11.16 4.32
N VAL A 104 3.82 -10.54 3.55
CA VAL A 104 5.10 -10.00 4.09
C VAL A 104 4.85 -8.86 5.07
N PHE A 105 3.90 -7.99 4.74
CA PHE A 105 3.44 -6.94 5.65
C PHE A 105 2.90 -7.53 6.97
N GLY A 106 2.02 -8.54 6.89
CA GLY A 106 1.42 -9.20 8.04
C GLY A 106 2.44 -9.89 8.94
N LEU A 107 3.41 -10.61 8.36
CA LEU A 107 4.51 -11.22 9.12
C LEU A 107 5.36 -10.16 9.84
N THR A 108 5.54 -8.99 9.23
CA THR A 108 6.28 -7.88 9.85
C THR A 108 5.49 -7.25 11.00
N ILE A 109 4.16 -7.12 10.86
CA ILE A 109 3.27 -6.70 11.95
C ILE A 109 3.32 -7.71 13.11
N LEU A 110 3.27 -9.01 12.83
CA LEU A 110 3.39 -10.06 13.86
C LEU A 110 4.72 -9.93 14.62
N LYS A 111 5.83 -9.71 13.90
CA LYS A 111 7.13 -9.44 14.52
C LYS A 111 7.08 -8.23 15.45
N ILE A 112 6.47 -7.13 15.01
CA ILE A 112 6.30 -5.93 15.85
C ILE A 112 5.48 -6.23 17.10
N ALA A 113 4.38 -6.98 16.96
CA ALA A 113 3.54 -7.38 18.08
C ALA A 113 4.33 -8.21 19.11
N LYS A 114 5.07 -9.24 18.66
CA LYS A 114 5.94 -10.05 19.55
C LYS A 114 6.95 -9.17 20.31
N MET A 115 7.67 -8.28 19.61
CA MET A 115 8.66 -7.39 20.24
C MET A 115 8.03 -6.50 21.32
N LYS A 116 6.83 -5.98 21.08
CA LYS A 116 6.10 -5.17 22.07
C LYS A 116 5.63 -6.00 23.25
N SER A 117 5.05 -7.17 23.02
CA SER A 117 4.59 -8.04 24.12
C SER A 117 5.72 -8.46 25.05
N VAL A 118 6.91 -8.77 24.51
CA VAL A 118 8.10 -9.08 25.33
C VAL A 118 8.54 -7.85 26.14
N ALA A 119 8.55 -6.66 25.52
CA ALA A 119 8.87 -5.41 26.22
C ALA A 119 7.87 -5.07 27.35
N GLU A 120 6.64 -5.58 27.26
CA GLU A 120 5.58 -5.43 28.27
C GLU A 120 5.58 -6.57 29.32
N GLY A 121 6.57 -7.47 29.29
CA GLY A 121 6.78 -8.50 30.32
C GLY A 121 6.22 -9.90 29.99
N MET A 122 5.77 -10.12 28.75
CA MET A 122 5.44 -11.46 28.28
C MET A 122 6.73 -12.29 28.17
N LYS A 123 6.69 -13.56 28.62
CA LYS A 123 7.84 -14.47 28.50
C LYS A 123 8.19 -14.69 27.04
N ASP A 124 9.49 -14.84 26.78
CA ASP A 124 10.04 -15.13 25.45
C ASP A 124 10.28 -16.64 25.34
N ASP A 125 9.21 -17.42 25.45
CA ASP A 125 9.20 -18.89 25.45
C ASP A 125 8.85 -19.51 24.08
N HIS A 126 9.07 -18.76 22.98
CA HIS A 126 8.87 -19.22 21.60
C HIS A 126 9.99 -18.79 20.63
#